data_AF-A0A226GPH9-F1
#
_entry.id   AF-A0A226GPH9-F1
#
_cell.length_a   1.000
_cell.length_b   1.000
_cell.length_c   1.000
_cell.angle_alpha   90.00
_cell.angle_beta   90.00
_cell.angle_gamma   90.00
#
_symmetry.space_group_name_H-M   'P 1'
#
loop_
_entity.id
_entity.type
_entity.pdbx_description
1 polymer ?
#
loop_
_entity_poly.entity_id
_entity_poly.type
_entity_poly.pdbx_seq_one_letter_code
_entity_poly.pdbx_strand_id
1 'polypeptide(L)'
;MKNPDHICKDCGSFDLAKLSFNENVDSLISKTKVWKTAIVNASNEEKKIENLLKSDTIKLYKYHFSNQQNKILGKRPFNYNNQFFFDGLVILTDKKNKIYAYEATNFYDGKMSEIIDFVSYLKKENKTAEFKQNKMLGDLSVYQWHSENKILQLVKANEEGSEERIISGVTSVRKSTYVKLNIYDQSFMKNSIERLVQKDINFVIFNEKHYQNF
;
A
#
# COMPACT_ATOMS: atom_id res chain seq x y z
N MET A 1 -27.23 -14.44 1.48
CA MET A 1 -26.20 -13.38 1.31
C MET A 1 -24.95 -14.02 0.75
N LYS A 2 -24.41 -13.54 -0.37
CA LYS A 2 -23.05 -13.88 -0.78
C LYS A 2 -22.19 -12.62 -0.71
N ASN A 3 -21.43 -12.51 0.38
CA ASN A 3 -20.25 -11.66 0.42
C ASN A 3 -19.16 -12.37 -0.39
N PRO A 4 -18.51 -11.73 -1.38
CA PRO A 4 -17.21 -12.19 -1.86
C PRO A 4 -16.08 -11.44 -1.14
N ASP A 5 -14.84 -11.91 -1.00
CA ASP A 5 -14.22 -13.26 -0.85
C ASP A 5 -12.68 -13.10 -0.58
N HIS A 6 -12.14 -11.87 -0.54
CA HIS A 6 -10.72 -11.65 -0.77
C HIS A 6 -9.86 -11.41 0.46
N ILE A 7 -10.39 -10.93 1.60
CA ILE A 7 -9.73 -11.19 2.89
C ILE A 7 -10.30 -12.50 3.42
N CYS A 8 -9.44 -13.52 3.47
CA CYS A 8 -9.74 -14.79 4.11
C CYS A 8 -10.24 -14.52 5.52
N LYS A 9 -11.50 -14.85 5.78
CA LYS A 9 -12.15 -14.58 7.07
C LYS A 9 -11.45 -15.31 8.23
N ASP A 10 -10.98 -16.51 7.96
CA ASP A 10 -10.36 -17.36 8.97
C ASP A 10 -8.88 -17.07 9.14
N CYS A 11 -8.26 -16.40 8.15
CA CYS A 11 -6.82 -16.31 8.08
C CYS A 11 -6.21 -14.94 7.77
N GLY A 12 -7.02 -13.93 7.50
CA GLY A 12 -6.59 -12.55 7.27
C GLY A 12 -5.80 -12.33 5.98
N SER A 13 -5.56 -13.38 5.17
CA SER A 13 -4.80 -13.26 3.93
C SER A 13 -5.58 -12.52 2.85
N PHE A 14 -4.89 -11.68 2.08
CA PHE A 14 -5.46 -10.90 0.98
C PHE A 14 -4.60 -11.02 -0.27
N ASP A 15 -5.25 -11.32 -1.40
CA ASP A 15 -4.61 -11.32 -2.71
C ASP A 15 -4.92 -10.00 -3.44
N LEU A 16 -3.92 -9.12 -3.49
CA LEU A 16 -3.97 -7.80 -4.11
C LEU A 16 -4.24 -7.86 -5.62
N ALA A 17 -4.02 -9.00 -6.27
CA ALA A 17 -4.39 -9.17 -7.67
C ALA A 17 -5.91 -9.27 -7.88
N LYS A 18 -6.68 -9.61 -6.84
CA LYS A 18 -8.13 -9.87 -6.88
C LYS A 18 -8.98 -8.77 -6.24
N LEU A 19 -8.36 -7.66 -5.83
CA LEU A 19 -9.05 -6.55 -5.16
C LEU A 19 -10.10 -5.88 -6.05
N SER A 20 -11.05 -5.18 -5.43
CA SER A 20 -12.02 -4.33 -6.11
C SER A 20 -12.26 -3.02 -5.35
N PHE A 21 -12.57 -1.94 -6.06
CA PHE A 21 -12.91 -0.65 -5.43
C PHE A 21 -14.37 -0.56 -4.96
N ASN A 22 -15.17 -1.59 -5.25
CA ASN A 22 -16.57 -1.70 -4.85
C ASN A 22 -16.78 -2.57 -3.60
N GLU A 23 -15.70 -3.02 -2.95
CA GLU A 23 -15.78 -3.85 -1.74
C GLU A 23 -16.41 -3.06 -0.57
N ASN A 24 -17.22 -3.73 0.24
CA ASN A 24 -17.71 -3.14 1.47
C ASN A 24 -16.59 -3.12 2.52
N VAL A 25 -16.05 -1.93 2.79
CA VAL A 25 -14.96 -1.72 3.75
C VAL A 25 -15.31 -2.23 5.13
N ASP A 26 -16.54 -2.04 5.60
CA ASP A 26 -16.97 -2.50 6.92
C ASP A 26 -16.88 -4.04 7.01
N SER A 27 -17.18 -4.74 5.90
CA SER A 27 -17.00 -6.19 5.81
C SER A 27 -15.54 -6.63 5.69
N LEU A 28 -14.64 -5.79 5.17
CA LEU A 28 -13.21 -6.09 5.11
C LEU A 28 -12.58 -5.96 6.50
N ILE A 29 -12.89 -4.86 7.20
CA ILE A 29 -12.32 -4.57 8.51
C ILE A 29 -12.90 -5.45 9.63
N SER A 30 -14.13 -5.96 9.50
CA SER A 30 -14.72 -6.84 10.52
C SER A 30 -14.02 -8.20 10.65
N LYS A 31 -13.16 -8.56 9.70
CA LYS A 31 -12.53 -9.89 9.60
C LYS A 31 -11.15 -9.97 10.28
N THR A 32 -10.58 -8.84 10.69
CA THR A 32 -9.24 -8.79 11.27
C THR A 32 -9.05 -7.55 12.13
N LYS A 33 -7.97 -7.51 12.90
CA LYS A 33 -7.63 -6.31 13.67
C LYS A 33 -7.13 -5.22 12.74
N VAL A 34 -7.85 -4.11 12.72
CA VAL A 34 -7.47 -2.89 12.03
C VAL A 34 -7.33 -1.73 13.02
N TRP A 35 -6.49 -0.76 12.70
CA TRP A 35 -6.55 0.56 13.32
C TRP A 35 -6.87 1.61 12.26
N LYS A 36 -7.58 2.65 12.67
CA LYS A 36 -8.12 3.65 11.75
C LYS A 36 -7.48 5.00 12.06
N THR A 37 -7.07 5.71 11.03
CA THR A 37 -6.68 7.13 11.10
C THR A 37 -7.51 7.94 10.12
N ALA A 38 -7.54 9.25 10.32
CA ALA A 38 -8.23 10.19 9.47
C ALA A 38 -7.27 11.27 8.98
N ILE A 39 -7.36 11.63 7.71
CA ILE A 39 -6.77 12.86 7.17
C ILE A 39 -7.80 13.96 7.39
N VAL A 40 -7.43 15.02 8.09
CA VAL A 40 -8.35 16.09 8.49
C VAL A 40 -7.83 17.48 8.12
N ASN A 41 -8.74 18.45 8.12
CA ASN A 41 -8.49 19.88 7.99
C ASN A 41 -7.78 20.29 6.69
N ALA A 42 -7.64 21.60 6.45
CA ALA A 42 -7.03 22.11 5.22
C ALA A 42 -5.56 21.66 5.05
N SER A 43 -4.85 21.47 6.18
CA SER A 43 -3.45 21.04 6.25
C SER A 43 -3.22 19.56 5.90
N ASN A 44 -4.28 18.74 5.80
CA ASN A 44 -4.20 17.29 5.60
C ASN A 44 -3.41 16.58 6.70
N GLU A 45 -3.57 17.01 7.95
CA GLU A 45 -2.95 16.34 9.09
C GLU A 45 -3.56 14.94 9.28
N GLU A 46 -2.73 13.95 9.61
CA GLU A 46 -3.19 12.60 9.94
C GLU A 46 -3.36 12.47 11.46
N LYS A 47 -4.55 12.08 11.89
CA LYS A 47 -4.89 11.84 13.30
C LYS A 47 -5.45 10.45 13.51
N LYS A 48 -5.12 9.83 14.64
CA LYS A 48 -5.85 8.65 15.11
C LYS A 48 -7.29 9.03 15.45
N ILE A 49 -8.24 8.12 15.26
CA ILE A 49 -9.67 8.40 15.47
C ILE A 49 -9.95 8.86 16.90
N GLU A 50 -9.29 8.27 17.89
CA GLU A 50 -9.41 8.62 19.31
C GLU A 50 -8.91 10.04 19.65
N ASN A 51 -8.09 10.64 18.78
CA ASN A 51 -7.50 11.96 18.96
C ASN A 51 -8.24 13.06 18.17
N LEU A 52 -9.37 12.73 17.54
CA LEU A 52 -10.14 13.70 16.76
C LEU A 52 -10.84 14.70 17.65
N LEU A 53 -10.65 15.98 17.35
CA LEU A 53 -11.37 17.08 17.97
C LEU A 53 -12.71 17.30 17.27
N LYS A 54 -13.71 17.84 17.99
CA LYS A 54 -15.00 18.22 17.38
C LYS A 54 -14.86 19.24 16.24
N SER A 55 -13.81 20.05 16.27
CA SER A 55 -13.48 21.04 15.24
C SER A 55 -12.85 20.42 13.99
N ASP A 56 -12.41 19.16 14.05
CA ASP A 56 -11.70 18.53 12.92
C ASP A 56 -12.67 18.21 11.79
N THR A 57 -12.38 18.76 10.61
CA THR A 57 -13.09 18.40 9.39
C THR A 57 -12.38 17.24 8.73
N ILE A 58 -12.92 16.04 8.90
CA ILE A 58 -12.41 14.83 8.25
C ILE A 58 -12.45 15.01 6.73
N LYS A 59 -11.49 14.43 6.01
CA LYS A 59 -11.47 14.39 4.55
C LYS A 59 -11.47 12.95 4.04
N LEU A 60 -10.55 12.14 4.55
CA LEU A 60 -10.36 10.73 4.18
C LEU A 60 -10.11 9.89 5.43
N TYR A 61 -10.30 8.57 5.29
CA TYR A 61 -9.90 7.58 6.29
C TYR A 61 -8.84 6.66 5.72
N LYS A 62 -7.91 6.25 6.59
CA LYS A 62 -6.99 5.14 6.33
C LYS A 62 -7.31 4.00 7.30
N TYR A 63 -7.52 2.82 6.74
CA TYR A 63 -7.69 1.58 7.50
C TYR A 63 -6.43 0.78 7.38
N HIS A 64 -5.71 0.64 8.48
CA HIS A 64 -4.45 -0.05 8.53
C HIS A 64 -4.68 -1.46 9.07
N PHE A 65 -4.32 -2.44 8.25
CA PHE A 65 -4.47 -3.84 8.57
C PHE A 65 -3.20 -4.32 9.26
N SER A 66 -3.33 -4.70 10.53
CA SER A 66 -2.23 -5.36 11.23
C SER A 66 -2.15 -6.81 10.79
N ASN A 67 -0.96 -7.23 10.41
CA ASN A 67 -0.61 -8.64 10.33
C ASN A 67 -0.65 -9.23 11.76
N GLN A 68 -1.81 -9.67 12.21
CA GLN A 68 -1.87 -10.56 13.34
C GLN A 68 -1.34 -11.91 12.88
N GLN A 69 -0.13 -12.22 13.32
CA GLN A 69 0.56 -13.49 13.10
C GLN A 69 -0.45 -14.65 13.01
N ASN A 70 -0.66 -15.16 11.80
CA ASN A 70 -1.61 -16.23 11.59
C ASN A 70 -0.93 -17.56 11.97
N LYS A 71 -1.47 -18.31 12.93
CA LYS A 71 -0.89 -19.60 13.36
C LYS A 71 -0.82 -20.65 12.23
N ILE A 72 -1.63 -20.51 11.17
CA ILE A 72 -1.76 -21.44 10.03
C ILE A 72 -0.99 -20.92 8.80
N LEU A 73 -1.06 -19.62 8.49
CA LEU A 73 -0.42 -19.02 7.30
C LEU A 73 0.93 -18.34 7.56
N GLY A 74 1.35 -18.23 8.82
CA GLY A 74 2.61 -17.58 9.19
C GLY A 74 2.56 -16.05 9.07
N LYS A 75 3.69 -15.45 8.69
CA LYS A 75 3.96 -14.00 8.79
C LYS A 75 3.56 -13.19 7.56
N ARG A 76 2.91 -13.74 6.53
CA ARG A 76 2.80 -13.07 5.22
C ARG A 76 1.38 -13.13 4.63
N PRO A 77 0.40 -12.41 5.20
CA PRO A 77 -1.01 -12.53 4.81
C PRO A 77 -1.31 -11.86 3.46
N PHE A 78 -0.61 -10.78 3.12
CA PHE A 78 -0.91 -10.01 1.92
C PHE A 78 0.01 -10.44 0.79
N ASN A 79 -0.53 -10.73 -0.39
CA ASN A 79 0.26 -11.17 -1.53
C ASN A 79 -0.30 -10.64 -2.84
N TYR A 80 0.46 -10.79 -3.91
CA TYR A 80 -0.02 -10.54 -5.27
C TYR A 80 0.15 -11.83 -6.08
N ASN A 81 -0.94 -12.58 -6.32
CA ASN A 81 -0.93 -13.89 -6.99
C ASN A 81 0.14 -14.86 -6.44
N ASN A 82 0.40 -14.83 -5.13
CA ASN A 82 1.47 -15.58 -4.46
C ASN A 82 2.90 -15.36 -5.01
N GLN A 83 3.13 -14.33 -5.83
CA GLN A 83 4.45 -14.02 -6.39
C GLN A 83 5.30 -13.20 -5.44
N PHE A 84 4.66 -12.26 -4.75
CA PHE A 84 5.31 -11.41 -3.77
C PHE A 84 4.37 -11.19 -2.60
N PHE A 85 4.96 -11.15 -1.41
CA PHE A 85 4.24 -11.03 -0.16
C PHE A 85 4.55 -9.70 0.51
N PHE A 86 3.59 -9.20 1.29
CA PHE A 86 3.65 -7.93 2.00
C PHE A 86 3.22 -8.13 3.44
N ASP A 87 3.74 -7.24 4.30
CA ASP A 87 3.55 -7.31 5.75
C ASP A 87 2.53 -6.27 6.25
N GLY A 88 2.32 -5.20 5.47
CA GLY A 88 1.34 -4.15 5.75
C GLY A 88 0.34 -3.99 4.61
N LEU A 89 -0.90 -3.65 4.96
CA LEU A 89 -1.93 -3.22 4.03
C LEU A 89 -2.65 -2.01 4.61
N VAL A 90 -2.81 -0.96 3.81
CA VAL A 90 -3.60 0.23 4.14
C VAL A 90 -4.63 0.46 3.04
N ILE A 91 -5.89 0.67 3.44
CA ILE A 91 -6.98 1.02 2.54
C ILE A 91 -7.35 2.48 2.76
N LEU A 92 -7.40 3.26 1.69
CA LEU A 92 -7.81 4.67 1.70
C LEU A 92 -9.26 4.81 1.23
N THR A 93 -10.08 5.51 2.01
CA THR A 93 -11.50 5.74 1.69
C THR A 93 -11.93 7.18 1.91
N ASP A 94 -13.07 7.55 1.32
CA ASP A 94 -13.80 8.75 1.76
C ASP A 94 -14.64 8.49 3.02
N LYS A 95 -15.41 9.52 3.42
CA LYS A 95 -16.36 9.47 4.55
C LYS A 95 -17.53 8.53 4.36
N LYS A 96 -17.84 8.15 3.12
CA LYS A 96 -18.92 7.23 2.75
C LYS A 96 -18.38 5.80 2.58
N ASN A 97 -17.15 5.53 3.02
CA ASN A 97 -16.45 4.26 2.88
C ASN A 97 -16.22 3.82 1.42
N LYS A 98 -16.27 4.73 0.44
CA LYS A 98 -15.84 4.43 -0.92
C LYS A 98 -14.33 4.26 -0.95
N ILE A 99 -13.85 3.14 -1.48
CA ILE A 99 -12.43 2.83 -1.59
C ILE A 99 -11.82 3.56 -2.78
N TYR A 100 -10.63 4.12 -2.56
CA TYR A 100 -9.88 4.86 -3.58
C TYR A 100 -8.52 4.24 -3.88
N ALA A 101 -7.87 3.68 -2.86
CA ALA A 101 -6.54 3.14 -3.02
C ALA A 101 -6.26 2.04 -1.99
N TYR A 102 -5.39 1.13 -2.41
CA TYR A 102 -4.74 0.14 -1.58
C TYR A 102 -3.25 0.42 -1.58
N GLU A 103 -2.62 0.35 -0.42
CA GLU A 103 -1.17 0.36 -0.25
C GLU A 103 -0.76 -0.93 0.45
N ALA A 104 0.22 -1.64 -0.11
CA ALA A 104 0.85 -2.78 0.53
C ALA A 104 2.36 -2.55 0.67
N THR A 105 2.91 -2.82 1.84
CA THR A 105 4.32 -2.54 2.17
C THR A 105 5.06 -3.76 2.70
N ASN A 106 6.35 -3.85 2.37
CA ASN A 106 7.26 -4.86 2.89
C ASN A 106 8.66 -4.26 3.10
N PHE A 107 9.31 -4.62 4.21
CA PHE A 107 10.75 -4.49 4.41
C PHE A 107 11.38 -5.86 4.11
N TYR A 108 11.62 -6.10 2.82
CA TYR A 108 11.94 -7.42 2.29
C TYR A 108 13.37 -7.84 2.63
N ASP A 109 13.53 -8.94 3.36
CA ASP A 109 14.83 -9.48 3.79
C ASP A 109 15.39 -10.59 2.88
N GLY A 110 14.80 -10.77 1.69
CA GLY A 110 15.28 -11.67 0.64
C GLY A 110 16.18 -10.99 -0.39
N LYS A 111 16.40 -11.64 -1.54
CA LYS A 111 17.32 -11.15 -2.57
C LYS A 111 16.69 -10.06 -3.41
N MET A 112 17.46 -9.02 -3.78
CA MET A 112 17.01 -7.98 -4.71
C MET A 112 16.51 -8.54 -6.05
N SER A 113 17.07 -9.66 -6.53
CA SER A 113 16.62 -10.33 -7.75
C SER A 113 15.15 -10.74 -7.72
N GLU A 114 14.63 -11.13 -6.55
CA GLU A 114 13.22 -11.55 -6.41
C GLU A 114 12.27 -10.35 -6.54
N ILE A 115 12.72 -9.15 -6.15
CA ILE A 115 11.97 -7.91 -6.39
C ILE A 115 11.99 -7.57 -7.90
N ILE A 116 13.11 -7.78 -8.58
CA ILE A 116 13.24 -7.57 -10.03
C ILE A 116 12.34 -8.57 -10.79
N ASP A 117 12.30 -9.83 -10.35
CA ASP A 117 11.39 -10.84 -10.89
C ASP A 117 9.93 -10.44 -10.70
N PHE A 118 9.59 -9.88 -9.53
CA PHE A 118 8.25 -9.36 -9.28
C PHE A 118 7.88 -8.16 -10.17
N VAL A 119 8.81 -7.22 -10.42
CA VAL A 119 8.60 -6.14 -11.41
C VAL A 119 8.32 -6.70 -12.79
N SER A 120 9.09 -7.71 -13.21
CA SER A 120 8.93 -8.37 -14.51
C SER A 120 7.59 -9.10 -14.60
N TYR A 121 7.17 -9.75 -13.52
CA TYR A 121 5.86 -10.36 -13.40
C TYR A 121 4.73 -9.33 -13.54
N LEU A 122 4.79 -8.21 -12.80
CA LEU A 122 3.79 -7.14 -12.91
C LEU A 122 3.71 -6.56 -14.33
N LYS A 123 4.84 -6.42 -15.01
CA LYS A 123 4.90 -5.99 -16.42
C LYS A 123 4.21 -6.97 -17.37
N LYS A 124 4.35 -8.28 -17.13
CA LYS A 124 3.66 -9.31 -17.91
C LYS A 124 2.16 -9.30 -17.67
N GLU A 125 1.72 -9.21 -16.41
CA GLU A 125 0.31 -9.24 -16.03
C GLU A 125 -0.45 -7.98 -16.50
N ASN A 126 0.23 -6.83 -16.53
CA ASN A 126 -0.35 -5.55 -16.93
C ASN A 126 0.13 -5.12 -18.33
N LYS A 127 0.37 -6.07 -19.25
CA LYS A 127 0.96 -5.81 -20.58
C LYS A 127 0.19 -4.83 -21.47
N THR A 128 -1.11 -4.64 -21.23
CA THR A 128 -1.96 -3.71 -21.98
C THR A 128 -2.04 -2.33 -21.34
N ALA A 129 -1.49 -2.16 -20.14
CA ALA A 129 -1.42 -0.87 -19.45
C ALA A 129 -0.24 -0.05 -19.99
N GLU A 130 -0.40 1.27 -20.03
CA GLU A 130 0.72 2.18 -20.31
C GLU A 130 1.74 2.07 -19.16
N PHE A 131 2.97 1.70 -19.50
CA PHE A 131 4.04 1.53 -18.53
C PHE A 131 4.94 2.76 -18.46
N LYS A 132 5.20 3.23 -17.24
CA LYS A 132 6.16 4.30 -16.93
C LYS A 132 7.15 3.82 -15.90
N GLN A 133 8.42 4.12 -16.12
CA GLN A 133 9.48 3.90 -15.15
C GLN A 133 10.17 5.21 -14.88
N ASN A 134 10.22 5.59 -13.61
CA ASN A 134 10.89 6.79 -13.17
C ASN A 134 11.96 6.43 -12.14
N LYS A 135 13.17 6.96 -12.34
CA LYS A 135 14.19 6.99 -11.30
C LYS A 135 13.94 8.23 -10.46
N MET A 136 13.63 8.07 -9.18
CA MET A 136 13.49 9.23 -8.28
C MET A 136 14.85 9.86 -7.99
N LEU A 137 14.81 11.14 -7.55
CA LEU A 137 15.90 11.77 -6.80
C LEU A 137 16.09 11.01 -5.46
N GLY A 138 17.31 10.53 -5.19
CA GLY A 138 17.63 9.66 -4.05
C GLY A 138 17.69 8.17 -4.42
N ASP A 139 17.46 7.29 -3.44
CA ASP A 139 17.72 5.84 -3.56
C ASP A 139 16.47 5.01 -3.89
N LEU A 140 15.47 5.54 -4.60
CA LEU A 140 14.23 4.81 -4.94
C LEU A 140 14.01 4.65 -6.45
N SER A 141 13.37 3.55 -6.85
CA SER A 141 12.83 3.33 -8.20
C SER A 141 11.31 3.23 -8.15
N VAL A 142 10.64 3.84 -9.13
CA VAL A 142 9.18 3.81 -9.27
C VAL A 142 8.78 3.22 -10.63
N TYR A 143 7.89 2.23 -10.58
CA TYR A 143 7.32 1.55 -11.74
C TYR A 143 5.81 1.74 -11.72
N GLN A 144 5.21 2.12 -12.84
CA GLN A 144 3.79 2.43 -12.92
C GLN A 144 3.15 1.79 -14.15
N TRP A 145 1.93 1.26 -13.96
CA TRP A 145 1.10 0.68 -15.00
C TRP A 145 -0.27 1.34 -14.96
N HIS A 146 -0.62 2.07 -16.01
CA HIS A 146 -1.86 2.82 -16.13
C HIS A 146 -2.82 2.09 -17.07
N SER A 147 -3.95 1.64 -16.52
CA SER A 147 -5.06 1.08 -17.28
C SER A 147 -6.26 2.02 -17.24
N GLU A 148 -7.32 1.68 -17.97
CA GLU A 148 -8.55 2.49 -17.96
C GLU A 148 -9.20 2.59 -16.58
N ASN A 149 -9.08 1.54 -15.76
CA ASN A 149 -9.81 1.40 -14.51
C ASN A 149 -8.94 1.56 -13.25
N LYS A 150 -7.62 1.41 -13.38
CA LYS A 150 -6.70 1.51 -12.24
C LYS A 150 -5.29 1.95 -12.64
N ILE A 151 -4.58 2.51 -11.66
CA ILE A 151 -3.14 2.72 -11.69
C ILE A 151 -2.50 1.77 -10.68
N LEU A 152 -1.50 1.03 -11.12
CA LEU A 152 -0.66 0.20 -10.24
C LEU A 152 0.73 0.83 -10.19
N GLN A 153 1.26 1.06 -8.98
CA GLN A 153 2.55 1.70 -8.76
C GLN A 153 3.38 0.88 -7.78
N LEU A 154 4.54 0.39 -8.22
CA LEU A 154 5.53 -0.23 -7.36
C LEU A 154 6.66 0.78 -7.08
N VAL A 155 6.93 1.03 -5.81
CA VAL A 155 8.09 1.78 -5.32
C VAL A 155 9.02 0.81 -4.62
N LYS A 156 10.32 0.86 -4.92
CA LYS A 156 11.32 0.09 -4.19
C LYS A 156 12.57 0.91 -3.90
N ALA A 157 13.30 0.55 -2.85
CA ALA A 157 14.66 1.03 -2.67
C ALA A 157 15.60 0.46 -3.75
N ASN A 158 16.60 1.24 -4.12
CA ASN A 158 17.67 0.89 -5.03
C ASN A 158 18.77 0.10 -4.32
N GLU A 159 18.88 0.28 -3.01
CA GLU A 159 19.85 -0.37 -2.14
C GLU A 159 19.17 -1.01 -0.93
N GLU A 160 19.86 -1.99 -0.34
CA GLU A 160 19.44 -2.65 0.89
C GLU A 160 19.75 -1.76 2.09
N GLY A 161 18.75 -1.47 2.92
CA GLY A 161 18.97 -0.87 4.23
C GLY A 161 19.54 -1.91 5.21
N SER A 162 20.29 -1.44 6.21
CA SER A 162 20.83 -2.28 7.29
C SER A 162 20.32 -1.78 8.64
N GLU A 163 19.74 -2.67 9.45
CA GLU A 163 19.33 -2.41 10.83
C GLU A 163 20.15 -3.29 11.77
N GLU A 164 20.88 -2.68 12.69
CA GLU A 164 21.61 -3.40 13.74
C GLU A 164 20.69 -3.71 14.92
N ARG A 165 20.69 -4.96 15.37
CA ARG A 165 19.96 -5.39 16.56
C ARG A 165 20.86 -6.18 17.48
N ILE A 166 20.89 -5.80 18.75
CA ILE A 166 21.56 -6.56 19.81
C ILE A 166 20.54 -7.54 20.39
N ILE A 167 20.75 -8.84 20.14
CA ILE A 167 19.93 -9.91 20.71
C ILE A 167 20.86 -10.74 21.59
N SER A 168 20.57 -10.79 22.89
CA SER A 168 21.37 -11.55 23.87
C SER A 168 22.88 -11.22 23.83
N GLY A 169 23.24 -9.96 23.61
CA GLY A 169 24.63 -9.50 23.56
C GLY A 169 25.34 -9.73 22.22
N VAL A 170 24.69 -10.35 21.23
CA VAL A 170 25.21 -10.52 19.87
C VAL A 170 24.59 -9.48 18.96
N THR A 171 25.44 -8.69 18.29
CA THR A 171 24.99 -7.79 17.22
C THR A 171 24.65 -8.60 15.99
N SER A 172 23.40 -8.50 15.56
CA SER A 172 22.89 -9.05 14.30
C SER A 172 22.55 -7.90 13.37
N VAL A 173 23.01 -7.96 12.12
CA VAL A 173 22.64 -6.99 11.09
C VAL A 173 21.54 -7.60 10.25
N ARG A 174 20.35 -7.00 10.28
CA ARG A 174 19.26 -7.37 9.39
C ARG A 174 19.30 -6.45 8.18
N LYS A 175 19.50 -7.04 7.00
CA LYS A 175 19.35 -6.31 5.73
C LYS A 175 17.91 -6.40 5.25
N SER A 176 17.38 -5.29 4.75
CA SER A 176 16.06 -5.28 4.14
C SER A 176 15.92 -4.23 3.06
N THR A 177 15.14 -4.53 2.03
CA THR A 177 14.80 -3.61 0.96
C THR A 177 13.36 -3.14 1.15
N TYR A 178 13.14 -1.82 1.19
CA TYR A 178 11.80 -1.27 1.21
C TYR A 178 11.11 -1.51 -0.15
N VAL A 179 9.90 -2.09 -0.11
CA VAL A 179 9.04 -2.31 -1.27
C VAL A 179 7.61 -1.88 -0.91
N LYS A 180 6.99 -1.07 -1.78
CA LYS A 180 5.61 -0.62 -1.65
C LYS A 180 4.87 -0.81 -2.97
N LEU A 181 3.70 -1.42 -2.90
CA LEU A 181 2.77 -1.55 -4.02
C LEU A 181 1.50 -0.76 -3.72
N ASN A 182 1.23 0.25 -4.54
CA ASN A 182 -0.02 1.00 -4.49
C ASN A 182 -0.91 0.64 -5.68
N ILE A 183 -2.21 0.50 -5.44
CA ILE A 183 -3.22 0.22 -6.45
C ILE A 183 -4.35 1.23 -6.28
N TYR A 184 -4.52 2.11 -7.25
CA TYR A 184 -5.45 3.25 -7.21
C TYR A 184 -6.60 3.01 -8.18
N ASP A 185 -7.81 3.40 -7.77
CA ASP A 185 -8.95 3.49 -8.67
C ASP A 185 -8.70 4.63 -9.67
N GLN A 186 -8.99 4.47 -10.95
CA GLN A 186 -8.73 5.54 -11.93
C GLN A 186 -9.51 6.83 -11.60
N SER A 187 -10.68 6.74 -10.94
CA SER A 187 -11.43 7.91 -10.49
C SER A 187 -10.71 8.68 -9.37
N PHE A 188 -9.72 8.09 -8.71
CA PHE A 188 -8.85 8.77 -7.76
C PHE A 188 -8.16 9.99 -8.40
N MET A 189 -7.66 9.85 -9.63
CA MET A 189 -6.94 10.89 -10.39
C MET A 189 -7.83 12.02 -10.90
N LYS A 190 -9.14 11.78 -11.01
CA LYS A 190 -10.08 12.75 -11.58
C LYS A 190 -10.65 13.70 -10.52
N ASN A 191 -10.30 13.53 -9.25
CA ASN A 191 -10.95 14.18 -8.12
C ASN A 191 -9.98 15.05 -7.30
N SER A 192 -10.55 15.99 -6.53
CA SER A 192 -9.85 16.80 -5.53
C SER A 192 -9.03 15.98 -4.52
N ILE A 193 -9.38 14.70 -4.38
CA ILE A 193 -8.70 13.72 -3.53
C ILE A 193 -7.23 13.56 -3.91
N GLU A 194 -6.87 13.47 -5.19
CA GLU A 194 -5.45 13.35 -5.60
C GLU A 194 -4.60 14.49 -4.99
N ARG A 195 -5.12 15.73 -5.05
CA ARG A 195 -4.45 16.91 -4.46
C ARG A 195 -4.36 16.85 -2.94
N LEU A 196 -5.28 16.15 -2.27
CA LEU A 196 -5.24 15.96 -0.81
C LEU A 196 -4.09 15.01 -0.41
N VAL A 197 -3.85 13.96 -1.20
CA VAL A 197 -2.89 12.89 -0.89
C VAL A 197 -1.54 13.04 -1.61
N GLN A 198 -1.37 14.01 -2.51
CA GLN A 198 -0.04 14.39 -3.04
C GLN A 198 0.95 14.82 -1.95
N LYS A 199 0.46 15.27 -0.79
CA LYS A 199 1.30 15.60 0.38
C LYS A 199 1.56 14.40 1.32
N ASP A 200 0.95 13.26 1.02
CA ASP A 200 1.05 12.04 1.80
C ASP A 200 1.96 11.05 1.07
N ILE A 201 3.19 10.91 1.57
CA ILE A 201 4.24 10.09 0.95
C ILE A 201 3.84 8.61 0.77
N ASN A 202 2.85 8.15 1.53
CA ASN A 202 2.35 6.79 1.47
C ASN A 202 1.52 6.59 0.19
N PHE A 203 0.58 7.49 -0.10
CA PHE A 203 -0.33 7.40 -1.24
C PHE A 203 0.03 8.29 -2.44
N VAL A 204 1.12 9.05 -2.40
CA VAL A 204 1.54 9.90 -3.52
C VAL A 204 1.68 9.10 -4.83
N ILE A 205 1.01 9.58 -5.87
CA ILE A 205 1.18 9.08 -7.24
C ILE A 205 2.27 9.93 -7.85
N PHE A 206 3.42 9.31 -8.07
CA PHE A 206 4.51 10.03 -8.70
C PHE A 206 4.20 10.23 -10.19
N ASN A 207 4.61 11.38 -10.74
CA ASN A 207 4.43 11.67 -12.16
C ASN A 207 5.67 12.44 -12.64
N GLU A 208 5.85 12.55 -13.95
CA GLU A 208 7.04 13.18 -14.56
C GLU A 208 7.34 14.58 -13.99
N LYS A 209 6.32 15.38 -13.66
CA LYS A 209 6.49 16.74 -13.09
C LYS A 209 6.94 16.73 -11.63
N HIS A 210 6.60 15.71 -10.85
CA HIS A 210 7.14 15.54 -9.49
C HIS A 210 8.67 15.34 -9.49
N TYR A 211 9.26 14.98 -10.63
CA TYR A 211 10.71 14.81 -10.80
C TYR A 211 11.40 16.02 -11.46
N GLN A 212 10.65 17.07 -11.85
CA GLN A 212 11.19 18.26 -12.51
C GLN A 212 11.35 19.46 -11.57
N ASN A 213 10.77 19.43 -10.37
CA ASN A 213 10.77 20.53 -9.40
C ASN A 213 11.68 20.29 -8.17
N PHE A 214 12.75 19.50 -8.32
CA PHE A 214 13.80 19.32 -7.30
C PHE A 214 15.18 19.43 -7.94
#